data_AF-A0A2V5UN62-F1
#
_entry.id   AF-A0A2V5UN62-F1
#
_cell.length_a   1.000
_cell.length_b   1.000
_cell.length_c   1.000
_cell.angle_alpha   90.00
_cell.angle_beta   90.00
_cell.angle_gamma   90.00
#
_symmetry.space_group_name_H-M   'P 1'
#
loop_
_entity.id
_entity.type
_entity.pdbx_description
1 polymer ?
#
loop_
_entity_poly.entity_id
_entity_poly.type
_entity_poly.pdbx_seq_one_letter_code
_entity_poly.pdbx_strand_id
1 'polypeptide(L)'
;MRTPQSKDSTFQKVGECLYRYSNGVYYARIKHEGKEIKRSLRTTDKDLAKRALARLRDEQGQIDSSQGKLTLAELCDRYLKTLHGIDSKTLKQKSAITEKIKLDWPTGNLVQVAKIKPTECDLWLAGYHFGASSRNVHIQCLREVFAVALRDRVIVASPAQHLKYAKRDA
;
A
#
# COMPACT_ATOMS: atom_id res chain seq x y z
N MET A 1 -27.45 29.79 26.91
CA MET A 1 -26.17 29.94 26.18
C MET A 1 -25.04 29.76 27.18
N ARG A 2 -24.21 28.72 27.06
CA ARG A 2 -23.06 28.47 27.94
C ARG A 2 -21.82 28.27 27.09
N THR A 3 -20.92 29.24 27.11
CA THR A 3 -19.54 29.12 26.62
C THR A 3 -18.63 29.18 27.84
N PRO A 4 -17.91 28.11 28.20
CA PRO A 4 -16.76 28.22 29.08
C PRO A 4 -15.47 28.50 28.28
N GLN A 5 -14.69 29.43 28.80
CA GLN A 5 -13.41 29.94 28.30
C GLN A 5 -12.24 28.93 28.40
N SER A 6 -11.32 29.07 27.44
CA SER A 6 -9.85 29.02 27.55
C SER A 6 -9.09 27.73 27.92
N LYS A 7 -8.32 27.22 26.95
CA LYS A 7 -6.89 26.86 27.12
C LYS A 7 -6.14 27.21 25.83
N ASP A 8 -5.31 28.25 25.89
CA ASP A 8 -4.35 28.62 24.88
C ASP A 8 -3.42 27.42 24.60
N SER A 9 -3.73 26.66 23.54
CA SER A 9 -2.91 25.53 23.09
C SER A 9 -1.88 26.06 22.09
N THR A 10 -0.84 26.71 22.61
CA THR A 10 0.12 27.53 21.87
C THR A 10 1.03 26.66 20.97
N PHE A 11 0.51 26.21 19.83
CA PHE A 11 1.35 25.62 18.78
C PHE A 11 2.12 26.75 18.09
N GLN A 12 3.39 26.92 18.45
CA GLN A 12 4.28 27.85 17.76
C GLN A 12 4.76 27.24 16.44
N LYS A 13 4.54 27.94 15.33
CA LYS A 13 5.10 27.53 14.02
C LYS A 13 6.60 27.81 14.05
N VAL A 14 7.40 26.77 13.94
CA VAL A 14 8.88 26.80 14.06
C VAL A 14 9.58 26.44 12.74
N GLY A 15 8.81 26.11 11.72
CA GLY A 15 9.27 25.83 10.36
C GLY A 15 8.11 25.51 9.43
N GLU A 16 8.41 25.25 8.16
CA GLU A 16 7.44 24.80 7.19
C GLU A 16 6.91 23.41 7.59
N CYS A 17 5.58 23.29 7.80
CA CYS A 17 4.93 22.09 8.32
C CYS A 17 5.40 21.60 9.71
N LEU A 18 6.17 22.41 10.46
CA LEU A 18 6.72 22.07 11.77
C LEU A 18 6.22 23.03 12.86
N TYR A 19 5.65 22.45 13.91
CA TYR A 19 5.05 23.17 15.03
C TYR A 19 5.68 22.69 16.34
N ARG A 20 5.86 23.57 17.30
CA ARG A 20 6.32 23.25 18.66
C ARG A 20 5.16 23.50 19.60
N TYR A 21 4.84 22.51 20.42
CA TYR A 21 3.84 22.67 21.48
C TYR A 21 4.51 23.22 22.75
N SER A 22 3.72 23.81 23.65
CA SER A 22 4.20 24.46 24.87
C SER A 22 4.99 23.52 25.79
N ASN A 23 4.78 22.20 25.68
CA ASN A 23 5.58 21.17 26.38
C ASN A 23 6.96 20.89 25.73
N GLY A 24 7.36 21.67 24.72
CA GLY A 24 8.62 21.53 24.00
C GLY A 24 8.63 20.47 22.91
N VAL A 25 7.58 19.64 22.78
CA VAL A 25 7.50 18.56 21.78
C VAL A 25 7.16 19.12 20.40
N TYR A 26 7.87 18.64 19.39
CA TYR A 26 7.61 18.99 18.00
C TYR A 26 6.46 18.15 17.39
N TYR A 27 5.71 18.80 16.51
CA TYR A 27 4.57 18.28 15.78
C TYR A 27 4.74 18.58 14.29
N ALA A 28 4.45 17.58 13.46
CA ALA A 28 4.28 17.74 12.03
C ALA A 28 2.82 18.08 11.73
N ARG A 29 2.61 19.11 10.90
CA ARG A 29 1.33 19.40 10.26
C ARG A 29 1.54 19.40 8.77
N ILE A 30 1.14 18.31 8.13
CA ILE A 30 1.24 18.15 6.69
C ILE A 30 -0.17 18.08 6.12
N LYS A 31 -0.40 18.76 5.00
CA LYS A 31 -1.63 18.60 4.24
C LYS A 31 -1.42 17.49 3.22
N HIS A 32 -2.27 16.48 3.27
CA HIS A 32 -2.29 15.36 2.33
C HIS A 32 -3.74 15.15 1.86
N GLU A 33 -3.99 15.20 0.55
CA GLU A 33 -5.34 15.12 -0.06
C GLU A 33 -6.40 16.05 0.59
N GLY A 34 -6.04 17.31 0.85
CA GLY A 34 -6.97 18.27 1.47
C GLY A 34 -7.28 18.03 2.95
N LYS A 35 -6.77 16.94 3.54
CA LYS A 35 -6.85 16.65 4.99
C LYS A 35 -5.56 17.07 5.68
N GLU A 36 -5.69 17.79 6.80
CA GLU A 36 -4.55 18.15 7.64
C GLU A 36 -4.21 16.98 8.57
N ILE A 37 -3.06 16.35 8.37
CA ILE A 37 -2.52 15.33 9.26
C ILE A 37 -1.67 16.03 10.31
N LYS A 38 -2.10 15.95 11.57
CA LYS A 38 -1.34 16.39 12.73
C LYS A 38 -0.73 15.19 13.44
N ARG A 39 0.61 15.06 13.40
CA ARG A 39 1.35 13.95 14.04
C ARG A 39 2.38 14.51 15.01
N SER A 40 2.43 13.95 16.23
CA SER A 40 3.49 14.25 17.18
C SER A 40 4.80 13.60 16.72
N LEU A 41 5.88 14.36 16.65
CA LEU A 41 7.22 13.84 16.35
C LEU A 41 7.92 13.29 17.60
N ARG A 42 7.30 13.45 18.79
CA ARG A 42 7.75 12.93 20.10
C ARG A 42 9.22 13.26 20.41
N THR A 43 9.73 14.35 19.85
CA THR A 43 11.08 14.84 20.08
C THR A 43 11.02 16.29 20.53
N THR A 44 11.98 16.70 21.34
CA THR A 44 12.22 18.07 21.80
C THR A 44 13.45 18.69 21.13
N ASP A 45 14.16 17.91 20.29
CA ASP A 45 15.30 18.37 19.51
C ASP A 45 14.87 18.79 18.10
N LYS A 46 15.32 19.98 17.67
CA LYS A 46 14.92 20.59 16.39
C LYS A 46 15.46 19.81 15.19
N ASP A 47 16.66 19.27 15.27
CA ASP A 47 17.30 18.57 14.16
C ASP A 47 16.69 17.18 13.97
N LEU A 48 16.46 16.46 15.07
CA LEU A 48 15.68 15.23 15.07
C LEU A 48 14.24 15.47 14.57
N ALA A 49 13.62 16.60 14.93
CA ALA A 49 12.30 16.94 14.43
C ALA A 49 12.28 17.16 12.92
N LYS A 50 13.29 17.83 12.36
CA LYS A 50 13.42 18.00 10.91
C LYS A 50 13.63 16.66 10.19
N ARG A 51 14.48 15.77 10.72
CA ARG A 51 14.69 14.43 10.15
C ARG A 51 13.41 13.59 10.21
N ALA A 52 12.70 13.61 11.34
CA ALA A 52 11.42 12.91 11.48
C ALA A 52 10.35 13.46 10.53
N LEU A 53 10.31 14.79 10.34
CA LEU A 53 9.43 15.43 9.37
C LEU A 53 9.77 15.02 7.93
N ALA A 54 11.06 14.98 7.57
CA ALA A 54 11.49 14.53 6.25
C ALA A 54 11.10 13.07 5.99
N ARG A 55 11.29 12.19 6.99
CA ARG A 55 10.85 10.79 6.93
C ARG A 55 9.34 10.66 6.73
N LEU A 56 8.55 11.43 7.49
CA LEU A 56 7.10 11.47 7.33
C LEU A 56 6.67 12.03 5.97
N ARG A 57 7.36 13.05 5.43
CA ARG A 57 7.09 13.58 4.09
C ARG A 57 7.47 12.58 3.01
N ASP A 58 8.55 11.83 3.16
CA ASP A 58 8.94 10.76 2.25
C ASP A 58 7.92 9.62 2.30
N GLU A 59 7.58 9.10 3.49
CA GLU A 59 6.53 8.07 3.65
C GLU A 59 5.18 8.48 3.03
N GLN A 60 4.83 9.76 3.11
CA GLN A 60 3.59 10.30 2.53
C GLN A 60 3.72 10.69 1.05
N GLY A 61 4.93 10.95 0.56
CA GLY A 61 5.23 11.29 -0.84
C GLY A 61 5.53 10.08 -1.73
N GLN A 62 5.99 8.97 -1.13
CA GLN A 62 6.15 7.68 -1.80
C GLN A 62 4.80 7.02 -2.14
N ILE A 63 3.70 7.50 -1.54
CA ILE A 63 2.34 7.04 -1.84
C ILE A 63 1.71 8.04 -2.79
N ASP A 64 1.69 7.72 -4.08
CA ASP A 64 0.97 8.50 -5.07
C ASP A 64 -0.54 8.38 -4.78
N SER A 65 -1.12 9.39 -4.12
CA SER A 65 -2.51 9.34 -3.63
C SER A 65 -3.54 9.24 -4.76
N SER A 66 -3.17 9.65 -5.98
CA SER A 66 -3.99 9.46 -7.19
C SER A 66 -4.01 7.99 -7.63
N GLN A 67 -2.89 7.27 -7.48
CA GLN A 67 -2.82 5.82 -7.69
C GLN A 67 -3.30 5.01 -6.48
N GLY A 68 -3.38 5.58 -5.27
CA GLY A 68 -3.91 4.91 -4.08
C GLY A 68 -5.38 4.48 -4.20
N LYS A 69 -6.10 4.98 -5.20
CA LYS A 69 -7.45 4.55 -5.58
C LYS A 69 -7.47 3.33 -6.50
N LEU A 70 -6.32 2.91 -7.04
CA LEU A 70 -6.22 1.76 -7.92
C LEU A 70 -6.79 0.53 -7.23
N THR A 71 -7.85 -0.01 -7.81
CA THR A 71 -8.47 -1.23 -7.31
C THR A 71 -7.71 -2.46 -7.78
N LEU A 72 -7.85 -3.58 -7.06
CA LEU A 72 -7.30 -4.86 -7.48
C LEU A 72 -7.79 -5.27 -8.88
N ALA A 73 -9.05 -5.01 -9.19
CA ALA A 73 -9.64 -5.28 -10.50
C ALA A 73 -8.96 -4.49 -11.63
N GLU A 74 -8.68 -3.21 -11.41
CA GLU A 74 -7.97 -2.37 -12.37
C GLU A 74 -6.49 -2.76 -12.51
N LEU A 75 -5.82 -3.11 -11.41
CA LEU A 75 -4.44 -3.60 -11.46
C LEU A 75 -4.33 -4.85 -12.32
N CYS A 76 -5.28 -5.76 -12.15
CA CYS A 76 -5.39 -6.97 -12.95
C CYS A 76 -5.61 -6.66 -14.44
N ASP A 77 -6.46 -5.67 -14.79
CA ASP A 77 -6.64 -5.22 -16.18
C ASP A 77 -5.36 -4.62 -16.77
N ARG A 78 -4.66 -3.76 -16.01
CA ARG A 78 -3.36 -3.20 -16.40
C ARG A 78 -2.33 -4.30 -16.62
N TYR A 79 -2.28 -5.31 -15.75
CA TYR A 79 -1.39 -6.45 -15.92
C TYR A 79 -1.65 -7.18 -17.24
N LEU A 80 -2.91 -7.49 -17.59
CA LEU A 80 -3.23 -8.13 -18.86
C LEU A 80 -2.83 -7.27 -20.07
N LYS A 81 -3.00 -5.95 -19.99
CA LYS A 81 -2.49 -5.00 -20.99
C LYS A 81 -0.97 -4.97 -21.10
N THR A 82 -0.22 -5.43 -20.11
CA THR A 82 1.25 -5.54 -20.23
C THR A 82 1.70 -6.81 -20.94
N LEU A 83 0.82 -7.82 -21.13
CA LEU A 83 1.16 -9.13 -21.69
C LEU A 83 1.10 -9.15 -23.23
N HIS A 84 1.74 -8.17 -23.88
CA HIS A 84 1.88 -8.17 -25.35
C HIS A 84 3.03 -9.09 -25.79
N GLY A 85 2.81 -9.90 -26.83
CA GLY A 85 3.85 -10.72 -27.46
C GLY A 85 4.13 -12.07 -26.79
N ILE A 86 3.26 -12.53 -25.88
CA ILE A 86 3.39 -13.83 -25.21
C ILE A 86 2.55 -14.88 -25.93
N ASP A 87 3.00 -16.13 -25.89
CA ASP A 87 2.26 -17.29 -26.40
C ASP A 87 0.81 -17.34 -25.87
N SER A 88 -0.13 -17.69 -26.75
CA SER A 88 -1.56 -17.67 -26.48
C SER A 88 -1.99 -18.61 -25.35
N LYS A 89 -1.29 -19.74 -25.15
CA LYS A 89 -1.58 -20.67 -24.04
C LYS A 89 -1.20 -20.03 -22.71
N THR A 90 -0.05 -19.36 -22.67
CA THR A 90 0.43 -18.64 -21.48
C THR A 90 -0.46 -17.45 -21.14
N LEU A 91 -0.92 -16.70 -22.15
CA LEU A 91 -1.87 -15.60 -21.97
C LEU A 91 -3.19 -16.10 -21.39
N LYS A 92 -3.79 -17.17 -21.95
CA LYS A 92 -5.03 -17.77 -21.42
C LYS A 92 -4.88 -18.20 -19.96
N GLN A 93 -3.76 -18.82 -19.60
CA GLN A 93 -3.51 -19.25 -18.22
C GLN A 93 -3.40 -18.06 -17.26
N LYS A 94 -2.65 -17.01 -17.64
CA LYS A 94 -2.52 -15.79 -16.83
C LYS A 94 -3.85 -15.04 -16.71
N SER A 95 -4.62 -14.95 -17.79
CA SER A 95 -5.97 -14.36 -17.79
C SER A 95 -6.91 -15.10 -16.85
N ALA A 96 -6.96 -16.43 -16.92
CA ALA A 96 -7.81 -17.24 -16.04
C ALA A 96 -7.45 -17.07 -14.55
N ILE A 97 -6.16 -17.00 -14.22
CA ILE A 97 -5.71 -16.75 -12.84
C ILE A 97 -6.11 -15.33 -12.40
N THR A 98 -5.93 -14.35 -13.29
CA THR A 98 -6.30 -12.95 -13.04
C THR A 98 -7.81 -12.79 -12.83
N GLU A 99 -8.65 -13.52 -13.56
CA GLU A 99 -10.10 -13.55 -13.35
C GLU A 99 -10.46 -14.17 -11.99
N LYS A 100 -9.80 -15.25 -11.59
CA LYS A 100 -9.98 -15.83 -10.24
C LYS A 100 -9.59 -14.87 -9.13
N ILE A 101 -8.50 -14.12 -9.30
CA ILE A 101 -8.12 -13.05 -8.37
C ILE A 101 -9.23 -12.00 -8.27
N LYS A 102 -9.91 -11.65 -9.37
CA LYS A 102 -11.03 -10.69 -9.37
C LYS A 102 -12.33 -11.25 -8.78
N LEU A 103 -12.55 -12.56 -8.75
CA LEU A 103 -13.81 -13.15 -8.31
C LEU A 103 -13.76 -13.59 -6.83
N ASP A 104 -12.69 -14.25 -6.43
CA ASP A 104 -12.56 -14.92 -5.12
C ASP A 104 -11.68 -14.15 -4.13
N TRP A 105 -11.36 -12.88 -4.39
CA TRP A 105 -10.54 -12.13 -3.44
C TRP A 105 -11.27 -12.00 -2.09
N PRO A 106 -10.63 -12.31 -0.94
CA PRO A 106 -11.30 -12.41 0.36
C PRO A 106 -11.98 -11.11 0.83
N THR A 107 -11.41 -9.96 0.47
CA THR A 107 -11.97 -8.62 0.80
C THR A 107 -12.73 -7.99 -0.37
N GLY A 108 -12.93 -8.74 -1.46
CA GLY A 108 -13.53 -8.27 -2.70
C GLY A 108 -12.54 -7.59 -3.65
N ASN A 109 -12.98 -7.39 -4.89
CA ASN A 109 -12.14 -6.95 -6.02
C ASN A 109 -11.99 -5.42 -6.16
N LEU A 110 -12.84 -4.66 -5.48
CA LEU A 110 -12.77 -3.20 -5.37
C LEU A 110 -11.82 -2.75 -4.25
N VAL A 111 -11.15 -3.69 -3.58
CA VAL A 111 -10.13 -3.34 -2.58
C VAL A 111 -9.01 -2.54 -3.23
N GLN A 112 -8.59 -1.47 -2.56
CA GLN A 112 -7.46 -0.66 -3.00
C GLN A 112 -6.17 -1.48 -2.86
N VAL A 113 -5.34 -1.50 -3.90
CA VAL A 113 -4.09 -2.29 -3.91
C VAL A 113 -3.19 -1.91 -2.74
N ALA A 114 -3.14 -0.63 -2.37
CA ALA A 114 -2.35 -0.13 -1.24
C ALA A 114 -2.82 -0.64 0.13
N LYS A 115 -4.06 -1.15 0.24
CA LYS A 115 -4.63 -1.68 1.50
C LYS A 115 -4.55 -3.20 1.60
N ILE A 116 -4.12 -3.88 0.53
CA ILE A 116 -4.05 -5.34 0.50
C ILE A 116 -3.01 -5.81 1.50
N LYS A 117 -3.42 -6.69 2.42
CA LYS A 117 -2.53 -7.29 3.40
C LYS A 117 -1.86 -8.55 2.85
N PRO A 118 -0.62 -8.86 3.27
CA PRO A 118 0.04 -10.12 2.92
C PRO A 118 -0.83 -11.35 3.24
N THR A 119 -1.52 -11.34 4.39
CA THR A 119 -2.42 -12.41 4.83
C THR A 119 -3.58 -12.67 3.87
N GLU A 120 -4.04 -11.68 3.11
CA GLU A 120 -5.08 -11.90 2.09
C GLU A 120 -4.59 -12.75 0.94
N CYS A 121 -3.30 -12.67 0.60
CA CYS A 121 -2.69 -13.53 -0.39
C CYS A 121 -2.66 -14.99 0.09
N ASP A 122 -2.39 -15.21 1.39
CA ASP A 122 -2.45 -16.54 2.00
C ASP A 122 -3.88 -17.09 2.01
N LEU A 123 -4.87 -16.26 2.37
CA LEU A 123 -6.28 -16.65 2.40
C LEU A 123 -6.79 -17.01 1.01
N TRP A 124 -6.47 -16.21 0.00
CA TRP A 124 -6.85 -16.52 -1.38
C TRP A 124 -6.21 -17.83 -1.85
N LEU A 125 -4.92 -18.07 -1.55
CA LEU A 125 -4.27 -19.33 -1.88
C LEU A 125 -4.84 -20.54 -1.12
N ALA A 126 -5.28 -20.34 0.13
CA ALA A 126 -5.89 -21.38 0.95
C ALA A 126 -7.31 -21.74 0.49
N GLY A 127 -8.00 -20.84 -0.23
CA GLY A 127 -9.33 -21.09 -0.79
C GLY A 127 -9.36 -22.14 -1.90
N TYR A 128 -8.20 -22.52 -2.44
CA TYR A 128 -8.10 -23.48 -3.54
C TYR A 128 -7.21 -24.67 -3.19
N HIS A 129 -7.59 -25.84 -3.69
CA HIS A 129 -6.77 -27.03 -3.62
C HIS A 129 -5.85 -27.08 -4.85
N PHE A 130 -4.54 -26.91 -4.63
CA PHE A 130 -3.54 -26.90 -5.70
C PHE A 130 -2.58 -28.08 -5.56
N GLY A 131 -2.21 -28.68 -6.69
CA GLY A 131 -0.93 -29.41 -6.79
C GLY A 131 0.26 -28.44 -6.71
N ALA A 132 1.44 -28.93 -6.33
CA ALA A 132 2.63 -28.10 -6.11
C ALA A 132 2.98 -27.20 -7.32
N SER A 133 2.90 -27.74 -8.54
CA SER A 133 3.12 -26.98 -9.78
C SER A 133 2.08 -25.89 -9.99
N SER A 134 0.79 -26.19 -9.81
CA SER A 134 -0.30 -25.22 -9.97
C SER A 134 -0.18 -24.08 -8.95
N ARG A 135 0.15 -24.40 -7.70
CA ARG A 135 0.35 -23.40 -6.65
C ARG A 135 1.46 -22.42 -7.02
N ASN A 136 2.57 -22.93 -7.56
CA ASN A 136 3.70 -22.09 -7.97
C ASN A 136 3.33 -21.13 -9.10
N VAL A 137 2.51 -21.55 -10.08
CA VAL A 137 2.04 -20.65 -11.14
C VAL A 137 1.12 -19.56 -10.59
N HIS A 138 0.24 -19.87 -9.64
CA HIS A 138 -0.63 -18.88 -9.01
C HIS A 138 0.18 -17.86 -8.19
N ILE A 139 1.16 -18.33 -7.41
CA ILE A 139 2.11 -17.46 -6.68
C ILE A 139 2.87 -16.56 -7.66
N GLN A 140 3.37 -17.12 -8.76
CA GLN A 140 4.11 -16.35 -9.76
C GLN A 140 3.22 -15.26 -10.39
N CYS A 141 2.00 -15.60 -10.78
CA CYS A 141 1.06 -14.62 -11.34
C CYS A 141 0.73 -13.51 -10.33
N LEU A 142 0.48 -13.83 -9.06
CA LEU A 142 0.27 -12.82 -8.02
C LEU A 142 1.46 -11.86 -7.92
N ARG A 143 2.69 -12.40 -7.88
CA ARG A 143 3.90 -11.58 -7.80
C ARG A 143 4.05 -10.67 -9.02
N GLU A 144 3.75 -11.16 -10.21
CA GLU A 144 3.81 -10.36 -11.44
C GLU A 144 2.75 -9.25 -11.47
N VAL A 145 1.51 -9.54 -11.03
CA VAL A 145 0.43 -8.54 -10.92
C VAL A 145 0.86 -7.43 -9.95
N PHE A 146 1.34 -7.76 -8.76
CA PHE A 146 1.82 -6.75 -7.80
C PHE A 146 3.12 -6.07 -8.23
N ALA A 147 3.93 -6.68 -9.11
CA ALA A 147 5.10 -6.03 -9.68
C ALA A 147 4.72 -4.87 -10.63
N VAL A 148 3.55 -4.91 -11.27
CA VAL A 148 3.02 -3.74 -12.00
C VAL A 148 2.76 -2.60 -11.02
N ALA A 149 2.09 -2.87 -9.89
CA ALA A 149 1.82 -1.87 -8.87
C ALA A 149 3.09 -1.29 -8.22
N LEU A 150 4.13 -2.12 -8.04
CA LEU A 150 5.44 -1.66 -7.56
C LEU A 150 6.12 -0.72 -8.57
N ARG A 151 6.08 -1.07 -9.87
CA ARG A 151 6.68 -0.25 -10.93
C ARG A 151 5.99 1.11 -11.08
N ASP A 152 4.67 1.14 -10.96
CA ASP A 152 3.85 2.37 -10.93
C ASP A 152 3.96 3.14 -9.59
N ARG A 153 4.73 2.64 -8.61
CA ARG A 153 4.84 3.20 -7.24
C ARG A 153 3.49 3.36 -6.53
N VAL A 154 2.53 2.49 -6.84
CA VAL A 154 1.24 2.42 -6.14
C VAL A 154 1.41 1.82 -4.75
N ILE A 155 2.36 0.89 -4.62
CA ILE A 155 2.70 0.22 -3.36
C ILE A 155 4.20 0.30 -3.12
N VAL A 156 4.57 0.37 -1.84
CA VAL A 156 5.98 0.42 -1.40
C VAL A 156 6.59 -0.98 -1.34
N ALA A 157 5.78 -2.00 -1.05
CA ALA A 157 6.21 -3.39 -0.95
C ALA A 157 5.16 -4.33 -1.53
N SER A 158 5.59 -5.43 -2.15
CA SER A 158 4.66 -6.44 -2.68
C SER A 158 4.05 -7.26 -1.55
N PRO A 159 2.71 -7.33 -1.42
CA PRO A 159 2.05 -8.16 -0.41
C PRO A 159 2.24 -9.66 -0.68
N ALA A 160 2.71 -10.05 -1.87
CA ALA A 160 2.98 -11.44 -2.25
C ALA A 160 4.46 -11.84 -2.05
N GLN A 161 5.31 -10.95 -1.50
CA GLN A 161 6.75 -11.18 -1.40
C GLN A 161 7.12 -12.31 -0.42
N HIS A 162 6.31 -12.52 0.63
CA HIS A 162 6.54 -13.56 1.64
C HIS A 162 6.14 -14.97 1.17
N LEU A 163 5.41 -15.09 0.04
CA LEU A 163 4.93 -16.37 -0.47
C LEU A 163 6.10 -17.24 -0.97
N LYS A 164 6.20 -18.44 -0.40
CA LYS A 164 7.19 -19.45 -0.78
C LYS A 164 6.63 -20.39 -1.84
N TYR A 165 7.44 -20.69 -2.85
CA TYR A 165 7.13 -21.75 -3.79
C TYR A 165 7.08 -23.10 -3.07
N ALA A 166 6.08 -23.91 -3.41
CA ALA A 166 6.03 -25.30 -2.97
C ALA A 166 7.20 -26.05 -3.62
N LYS A 167 7.94 -26.80 -2.81
CA LYS A 167 9.01 -27.67 -3.29
C LYS A 167 8.36 -28.71 -4.21
N ARG A 168 8.89 -28.85 -5.42
CA ARG A 168 8.54 -29.99 -6.28
C ARG A 168 9.12 -31.22 -5.59
N ASP A 169 8.27 -32.13 -5.12
CA ASP A 169 8.71 -33.50 -4.87
C ASP A 169 9.13 -34.05 -6.23
N ALA A 170 10.40 -34.42 -6.34
CA ALA A 170 11.05 -34.91 -7.55
C ALA A 170 10.93 -36.42 -7.61
#